data_AF-A0A662VEU2-F1
#
_entry.id   AF-A0A662VEU2-F1
#
_cell.length_a   1.000
_cell.length_b   1.000
_cell.length_c   1.000
_cell.angle_alpha   90.00
_cell.angle_beta   90.00
_cell.angle_gamma   90.00
#
_symmetry.space_group_name_H-M   'P 1'
#
loop_
_entity.id
_entity.type
_entity.pdbx_description
1 polymer ?
#
loop_
_entity_poly.entity_id
_entity_poly.type
_entity_poly.pdbx_seq_one_letter_code
_entity_poly.pdbx_strand_id
1 'polypeptide(L)'
;MGVLDEFTVRSSVEEFSSLCVRLSSVMSRVWEERFREEFLRSRSGALERAKRPIDVFSSRAFILPDRIRVEFPAGTSVIVSTVSNPALRVKNRKVTIYLRVSTLGSWFGRTFISIVEFDFDELKGVVDVEARMLIPALMPFECVEDPRVDVDSEDVLYHVRGFYTKWLNATLTFVAKFTHDGILLRPVAFSDGSEEFILRDFRDTFPLNSRMMTLRPYFRDLETGGIFVGPREGEVVDAGEVKPIPELMPGKGELKTGGNCVIPISKREYLLIYHTVDEFEVYRCYAAILNSEG
;
A
#
# COMPACT_ATOMS: atom_id res chain seq x y z
N MET A 1 1.38 19.91 -18.43
CA MET A 1 1.32 18.73 -17.57
C MET A 1 1.13 19.22 -16.15
N GLY A 2 0.04 18.81 -15.50
CA GLY A 2 -0.18 19.05 -14.08
C GLY A 2 0.91 18.40 -13.24
N VAL A 3 1.08 18.88 -12.00
CA VAL A 3 2.20 18.48 -11.14
C VAL A 3 2.14 17.00 -10.75
N LEU A 4 0.94 16.41 -10.82
CA LEU A 4 0.61 15.04 -10.41
C LEU A 4 0.18 14.16 -11.59
N ASP A 5 0.54 14.52 -12.84
CA ASP A 5 0.19 13.73 -14.02
C ASP A 5 0.81 12.32 -14.01
N GLU A 6 0.19 11.39 -14.74
CA GLU A 6 0.71 10.04 -14.98
C GLU A 6 2.10 10.06 -15.64
N PHE A 7 2.97 9.14 -15.25
CA PHE A 7 4.29 8.95 -15.87
C PHE A 7 4.68 7.48 -15.99
N THR A 8 5.60 7.15 -16.90
CA THR A 8 6.01 5.74 -17.12
C THR A 8 7.12 5.30 -16.16
N VAL A 9 7.27 3.98 -15.99
CA VAL A 9 8.36 3.37 -15.19
C VAL A 9 9.78 3.60 -15.74
N ARG A 10 9.92 4.19 -16.93
CA ARG A 10 11.23 4.57 -17.48
C ARG A 10 11.48 6.04 -17.15
N SER A 11 12.53 6.30 -16.38
CA SER A 11 12.95 7.67 -16.06
C SER A 11 14.46 7.82 -16.11
N SER A 12 14.97 8.88 -16.73
CA SER A 12 16.34 9.35 -16.52
C SER A 12 16.54 9.88 -15.10
N VAL A 13 17.80 10.10 -14.70
CA VAL A 13 18.12 10.72 -13.40
C VAL A 13 17.53 12.12 -13.29
N GLU A 14 17.55 12.88 -14.39
CA GLU A 14 16.96 14.22 -14.48
C GLU A 14 15.44 14.17 -14.31
N GLU A 15 14.76 13.22 -14.98
CA GLU A 15 13.32 13.03 -14.87
C GLU A 15 12.91 12.64 -13.44
N PHE A 16 13.67 11.73 -12.81
CA PHE A 16 13.45 11.35 -11.42
C PHE A 16 13.65 12.52 -10.45
N SER A 17 14.71 13.31 -10.64
CA SER A 17 14.99 14.49 -9.81
C SER A 17 13.88 15.53 -9.97
N SER A 18 13.42 15.75 -11.20
CA SER A 18 12.29 16.62 -11.51
C SER A 18 10.99 16.13 -10.86
N LEU A 19 10.71 14.82 -10.90
CA LEU A 19 9.59 14.21 -10.19
C LEU A 19 9.66 14.47 -8.67
N CYS A 20 10.83 14.26 -8.06
CA CYS A 20 11.00 14.49 -6.62
C CYS A 20 10.72 15.95 -6.23
N VAL A 21 11.24 16.90 -7.01
CA VAL A 21 11.00 18.34 -6.78
C VAL A 21 9.51 18.67 -6.95
N ARG A 22 8.86 18.14 -8.00
CA ARG A 22 7.42 18.32 -8.23
C ARG A 22 6.59 17.80 -7.06
N LEU A 23 6.80 16.54 -6.65
CA LEU A 23 6.11 15.94 -5.51
C LEU A 23 6.32 16.76 -4.23
N SER A 24 7.56 17.17 -3.94
CA SER A 24 7.85 17.99 -2.77
C SER A 24 7.15 19.36 -2.80
N SER A 25 6.90 19.92 -3.99
CA SER A 25 6.28 21.24 -4.15
C SER A 25 4.77 21.25 -3.89
N VAL A 26 4.11 20.09 -3.98
CA VAL A 26 2.66 19.92 -3.75
C VAL A 26 2.35 19.21 -2.44
N MET A 27 3.32 19.11 -1.54
CA MET A 27 3.08 18.59 -0.19
C MET A 27 2.40 19.65 0.66
N SER A 28 1.23 19.32 1.23
CA SER A 28 0.47 20.25 2.05
C SER A 28 0.67 20.00 3.54
N ARG A 29 1.47 20.86 4.18
CA ARG A 29 1.60 20.87 5.66
C ARG A 29 0.32 21.30 6.37
N VAL A 30 -0.48 22.14 5.73
CA VAL A 30 -1.75 22.61 6.30
C VAL A 30 -2.71 21.43 6.48
N TRP A 31 -2.82 20.58 5.46
CA TRP A 31 -3.66 19.39 5.52
C TRP A 31 -3.08 18.28 6.40
N GLU A 32 -1.75 18.14 6.46
CA GLU A 32 -1.09 17.27 7.45
C GLU A 32 -1.49 17.64 8.89
N GLU A 33 -1.45 18.94 9.24
CA GLU A 33 -1.84 19.39 10.58
C GLU A 33 -3.34 19.17 10.85
N ARG A 34 -4.21 19.42 9.87
CA ARG A 34 -5.65 19.15 10.02
C ARG A 34 -5.92 17.67 10.30
N PHE A 35 -5.33 16.76 9.53
CA PHE A 35 -5.49 15.32 9.76
C PHE A 35 -4.87 14.88 11.09
N ARG A 36 -3.78 15.52 11.51
CA ARG A 36 -3.16 15.30 12.83
C ARG A 36 -4.09 15.71 13.96
N GLU A 37 -4.76 16.86 13.86
CA GLU A 37 -5.73 17.30 14.86
C GLU A 37 -6.92 16.33 14.96
N GLU A 38 -7.49 15.92 13.82
CA GLU A 38 -8.59 14.94 13.78
C GLU A 38 -8.15 13.56 14.30
N PHE A 39 -6.92 13.13 13.99
CA PHE A 39 -6.32 11.94 14.58
C PHE A 39 -6.31 12.05 16.10
N LEU A 40 -5.78 13.13 16.67
CA LEU A 40 -5.67 13.31 18.12
C LEU A 40 -7.05 13.33 18.80
N ARG A 41 -8.05 13.98 18.20
CA ARG A 41 -9.44 14.03 18.72
C ARG A 41 -10.08 12.64 18.74
N SER A 42 -9.91 11.86 17.67
CA SER A 42 -10.54 10.54 17.50
C SER A 42 -9.92 9.42 18.34
N ARG A 43 -8.68 9.57 18.83
CA ARG A 43 -8.02 8.56 19.69
C ARG A 43 -8.81 8.18 20.94
N SER A 44 -9.66 9.08 21.44
CA SER A 44 -10.52 8.80 22.60
C SER A 44 -11.53 7.68 22.35
N GLY A 45 -11.87 7.41 21.09
CA GLY A 45 -12.75 6.30 20.67
C GLY A 45 -12.01 5.00 20.34
N ALA A 46 -10.69 4.92 20.54
CA ALA A 46 -9.92 3.73 20.25
C ALA A 46 -10.36 2.54 21.12
N LEU A 47 -10.63 1.40 20.48
CA LEU A 47 -11.00 0.17 21.18
C LEU A 47 -9.77 -0.50 21.80
N GLU A 48 -9.98 -1.13 22.95
CA GLU A 48 -9.02 -2.11 23.48
C GLU A 48 -9.18 -3.44 22.74
N ARG A 49 -8.10 -3.89 22.09
CA ARG A 49 -8.12 -5.11 21.27
C ARG A 49 -7.59 -6.30 22.05
N ALA A 50 -8.24 -7.45 21.87
CA ALA A 50 -7.76 -8.70 22.43
C ALA A 50 -6.44 -9.12 21.75
N LYS A 51 -5.35 -9.23 22.53
CA LYS A 51 -4.03 -9.63 22.02
C LYS A 51 -3.84 -11.15 21.90
N ARG A 52 -4.88 -11.95 22.16
CA ARG A 52 -4.79 -13.41 22.13
C ARG A 52 -4.92 -13.91 20.69
N PRO A 53 -4.01 -14.77 20.21
CA PRO A 53 -4.18 -15.39 18.90
C PRO A 53 -5.44 -16.24 18.91
N ILE A 54 -6.20 -16.16 17.82
CA ILE A 54 -7.33 -17.06 17.56
C ILE A 54 -6.97 -17.80 16.28
N ASP A 55 -6.83 -19.12 16.38
CA ASP A 55 -6.57 -19.97 15.22
C ASP A 55 -7.88 -20.17 14.46
N VAL A 56 -8.16 -19.28 13.51
CA VAL A 56 -9.38 -19.34 12.68
C VAL A 56 -9.13 -19.98 11.31
N PHE A 57 -7.87 -20.15 10.91
CA PHE A 57 -7.51 -20.55 9.55
C PHE A 57 -6.46 -21.66 9.54
N SER A 58 -6.60 -22.59 8.59
CA SER A 58 -5.57 -23.59 8.27
C SER A 58 -4.73 -23.14 7.08
N SER A 59 -3.41 -23.25 7.18
CA SER A 59 -2.50 -22.97 6.06
C SER A 59 -2.71 -23.97 4.91
N ARG A 60 -2.94 -23.45 3.71
CA ARG A 60 -3.09 -24.28 2.49
C ARG A 60 -1.76 -24.49 1.77
N ALA A 61 -0.97 -23.43 1.66
CA ALA A 61 0.30 -23.40 0.95
C ALA A 61 1.32 -22.51 1.66
N PHE A 62 2.60 -22.78 1.41
CA PHE A 62 3.76 -22.05 1.89
C PHE A 62 4.62 -21.68 0.68
N ILE A 63 4.93 -20.40 0.56
CA ILE A 63 5.90 -19.88 -0.42
C ILE A 63 7.14 -19.49 0.40
N LEU A 64 8.27 -20.14 0.12
CA LEU A 64 9.51 -19.94 0.85
C LEU A 64 10.51 -19.14 -0.01
N PRO A 65 11.36 -18.26 0.56
CA PRO A 65 12.28 -17.43 -0.22
C PRO A 65 13.20 -18.23 -1.16
N ASP A 66 13.72 -19.38 -0.72
CA ASP A 66 14.60 -20.26 -1.51
C ASP A 66 13.88 -20.98 -2.67
N ARG A 67 12.56 -20.86 -2.73
CA ARG A 67 11.67 -21.44 -3.73
C ARG A 67 11.17 -20.42 -4.74
N ILE A 68 11.68 -19.18 -4.72
CA ILE A 68 11.27 -18.12 -5.63
C ILE A 68 12.40 -17.75 -6.57
N ARG A 69 12.08 -17.71 -7.87
CA ARG A 69 12.89 -17.11 -8.92
C ARG A 69 12.13 -15.95 -9.53
N VAL A 70 12.86 -14.87 -9.82
CA VAL A 70 12.28 -13.70 -10.49
C VAL A 70 12.97 -13.46 -11.82
N GLU A 71 12.19 -13.45 -12.90
CA GLU A 71 12.62 -13.06 -14.23
C GLU A 71 12.52 -11.54 -14.44
N PHE A 72 13.61 -10.94 -14.91
CA PHE A 72 13.70 -9.54 -15.29
C PHE A 72 13.43 -9.38 -16.80
N PRO A 73 12.97 -8.20 -17.27
CA PRO A 73 12.65 -7.95 -18.68
C PRO A 73 13.79 -8.25 -19.67
N ALA A 74 15.04 -8.27 -19.21
CA ALA A 74 16.21 -8.64 -20.02
C ALA A 74 16.41 -10.16 -20.15
N GLY A 75 15.45 -10.99 -19.70
CA GLY A 75 15.54 -12.46 -19.69
C GLY A 75 16.50 -13.03 -18.64
N THR A 76 16.88 -12.21 -17.65
CA THR A 76 17.76 -12.65 -16.55
C THR A 76 16.93 -13.10 -15.36
N SER A 77 17.17 -14.30 -14.85
CA SER A 77 16.55 -14.80 -13.63
C SER A 77 17.48 -14.62 -12.43
N VAL A 78 16.93 -14.15 -11.32
CA VAL A 78 17.67 -13.95 -10.06
C VAL A 78 16.96 -14.61 -8.89
N ILE A 79 17.77 -15.07 -7.93
CA ILE A 79 17.28 -15.60 -6.65
C ILE A 79 16.96 -14.42 -5.73
N VAL A 80 15.83 -14.54 -5.04
CA VAL A 80 15.39 -13.54 -4.06
C VAL A 80 16.14 -13.71 -2.76
N SER A 81 16.46 -12.60 -2.09
CA SER A 81 16.98 -12.64 -0.71
C SER A 81 15.82 -12.57 0.28
N THR A 82 14.80 -11.75 0.00
CA THR A 82 13.61 -11.63 0.82
C THR A 82 12.34 -11.49 -0.02
N VAL A 83 11.25 -12.03 0.53
CA VAL A 83 9.89 -11.86 0.03
C VAL A 83 8.99 -11.54 1.23
N SER A 84 8.15 -10.52 1.13
CA SER A 84 7.27 -10.13 2.23
C SER A 84 6.01 -9.41 1.73
N ASN A 85 5.08 -9.13 2.66
CA ASN A 85 3.90 -8.29 2.48
C ASN A 85 3.18 -8.45 1.12
N PRO A 86 2.81 -9.69 0.72
CA PRO A 86 2.21 -9.90 -0.58
C PRO A 86 0.81 -9.30 -0.65
N ALA A 87 0.37 -9.00 -1.87
CA ALA A 87 -1.04 -8.82 -2.20
C ALA A 87 -1.53 -10.02 -3.00
N LEU A 88 -2.81 -10.34 -2.88
CA LEU A 88 -3.39 -11.51 -3.52
C LEU A 88 -4.76 -11.16 -4.09
N ARG A 89 -5.02 -11.63 -5.32
CA ARG A 89 -6.33 -11.58 -5.98
C ARG A 89 -6.74 -12.99 -6.35
N VAL A 90 -7.98 -13.35 -6.08
CA VAL A 90 -8.58 -14.62 -6.53
C VAL A 90 -9.77 -14.32 -7.42
N LYS A 91 -9.75 -14.81 -8.66
CA LYS A 91 -10.87 -14.68 -9.59
C LYS A 91 -10.95 -15.90 -10.50
N ASN A 92 -12.14 -16.47 -10.64
CA ASN A 92 -12.39 -17.63 -11.52
C ASN A 92 -11.39 -18.78 -11.34
N ARG A 93 -11.05 -19.10 -10.08
CA ARG A 93 -10.02 -20.10 -9.68
C ARG A 93 -8.58 -19.75 -10.09
N LYS A 94 -8.32 -18.59 -10.68
CA LYS A 94 -6.95 -18.06 -10.80
C LYS A 94 -6.59 -17.25 -9.58
N VAL A 95 -5.35 -17.40 -9.14
CA VAL A 95 -4.75 -16.66 -8.04
C VAL A 95 -3.57 -15.87 -8.57
N THR A 96 -3.69 -14.55 -8.54
CA THR A 96 -2.60 -13.64 -8.87
C THR A 96 -1.97 -13.17 -7.56
N ILE A 97 -0.66 -13.36 -7.42
CA ILE A 97 0.09 -12.95 -6.23
C ILE A 97 1.09 -11.87 -6.63
N TYR A 98 1.03 -10.74 -5.94
CA TYR A 98 1.98 -9.63 -6.06
C TYR A 98 2.93 -9.70 -4.87
N LEU A 99 4.22 -9.82 -5.14
CA LEU A 99 5.26 -10.04 -4.15
C LEU A 99 6.12 -8.79 -4.02
N ARG A 100 6.31 -8.29 -2.78
CA ARG A 100 7.41 -7.36 -2.50
C ARG A 100 8.69 -8.19 -2.36
N VAL A 101 9.65 -7.93 -3.24
CA VAL A 101 10.86 -8.75 -3.37
C VAL A 101 12.10 -7.88 -3.26
N SER A 102 13.14 -8.39 -2.59
CA SER A 102 14.52 -7.94 -2.80
C SER A 102 15.40 -9.10 -3.27
N THR A 103 16.47 -8.78 -4.01
CA THR A 103 17.37 -9.78 -4.61
C THR A 103 18.65 -9.95 -3.78
N LEU A 104 19.36 -11.05 -3.99
CA LEU A 104 20.70 -11.25 -3.44
C LEU A 104 21.63 -10.11 -3.91
N GLY A 105 22.30 -9.46 -2.96
CA GLY A 105 23.16 -8.28 -3.19
C GLY A 105 22.44 -6.93 -3.10
N SER A 106 21.11 -6.92 -2.96
CA SER A 106 20.32 -5.73 -2.68
C SER A 106 20.29 -5.44 -1.17
N TRP A 107 20.24 -4.15 -0.81
CA TRP A 107 19.90 -3.77 0.57
C TRP A 107 18.45 -4.13 0.86
N PHE A 108 18.12 -4.60 2.08
CA PHE A 108 16.78 -5.08 2.44
C PHE A 108 15.64 -4.10 2.07
N GLY A 109 15.88 -2.79 2.20
CA GLY A 109 14.90 -1.77 1.83
C GLY A 109 14.70 -1.58 0.33
N ARG A 110 15.63 -2.04 -0.51
CA ARG A 110 15.58 -1.86 -1.97
C ARG A 110 14.78 -3.00 -2.60
N THR A 111 13.47 -2.82 -2.57
CA THR A 111 12.50 -3.78 -3.08
C THR A 111 11.80 -3.29 -4.34
N PHE A 112 11.24 -4.24 -5.07
CA PHE A 112 10.36 -4.04 -6.22
C PHE A 112 9.18 -5.02 -6.15
N ILE A 113 8.16 -4.80 -6.98
CA ILE A 113 6.99 -5.70 -7.02
C ILE A 113 7.16 -6.71 -8.15
N SER A 114 7.04 -7.99 -7.82
CA SER A 114 6.95 -9.10 -8.78
C SER A 114 5.53 -9.65 -8.82
N ILE A 115 5.18 -10.36 -9.89
CA ILE A 115 3.87 -10.99 -10.08
C ILE A 115 4.04 -12.44 -10.50
N VAL A 116 3.15 -13.28 -10.01
CA VAL A 116 2.99 -14.67 -10.43
C VAL A 116 1.49 -15.03 -10.46
N GLU A 117 1.11 -15.95 -11.33
CA GLU A 117 -0.24 -16.47 -11.43
C GLU A 117 -0.22 -17.99 -11.24
N PHE A 118 -1.22 -18.49 -10.51
CA PHE A 118 -1.47 -19.91 -10.29
C PHE A 118 -2.93 -20.22 -10.55
N ASP A 119 -3.23 -21.44 -10.95
CA ASP A 119 -4.53 -22.03 -10.67
C ASP A 119 -4.65 -22.34 -9.17
N PHE A 120 -5.82 -22.15 -8.60
CA PHE A 120 -6.07 -22.28 -7.15
C PHE A 120 -5.72 -23.68 -6.60
N ASP A 121 -5.76 -24.71 -7.46
CA ASP A 121 -5.41 -26.07 -7.09
C ASP A 121 -3.90 -26.29 -6.99
N GLU A 122 -3.08 -25.46 -7.64
CA GLU A 122 -1.61 -25.52 -7.58
C GLU A 122 -1.08 -25.01 -6.23
N LEU A 123 -1.85 -24.17 -5.54
CA LEU A 123 -1.52 -23.66 -4.21
C LEU A 123 -1.76 -24.73 -3.14
N LYS A 124 -0.83 -25.68 -3.00
CA LYS A 124 -0.89 -26.73 -1.97
C LYS A 124 0.51 -27.10 -1.46
N GLY A 125 0.67 -27.13 -0.14
CA GLY A 125 1.95 -27.50 0.48
C GLY A 125 3.04 -26.46 0.21
N VAL A 126 4.28 -26.87 -0.03
CA VAL A 126 5.35 -25.95 -0.41
C VAL A 126 5.30 -25.72 -1.92
N VAL A 127 5.23 -24.45 -2.35
CA VAL A 127 5.05 -24.06 -3.76
C VAL A 127 6.33 -23.43 -4.30
N ASP A 128 6.81 -23.94 -5.43
CA ASP A 128 7.86 -23.28 -6.22
C ASP A 128 7.25 -22.13 -7.04
N VAL A 129 7.92 -20.98 -7.07
CA VAL A 129 7.40 -19.74 -7.66
C VAL A 129 8.34 -19.22 -8.74
N GLU A 130 7.83 -19.14 -9.96
CA GLU A 130 8.47 -18.43 -11.07
C GLU A 130 7.70 -17.12 -11.30
N ALA A 131 8.20 -16.05 -10.71
CA ALA A 131 7.59 -14.73 -10.82
C ALA A 131 8.31 -13.89 -11.88
N ARG A 132 7.63 -12.87 -12.40
CA ARG A 132 8.23 -11.85 -13.26
C ARG A 132 8.24 -10.51 -12.54
N MET A 133 9.28 -9.70 -12.76
CA MET A 133 9.28 -8.32 -12.26
C MET A 133 8.14 -7.54 -12.92
N LEU A 134 7.32 -6.88 -12.09
CA LEU A 134 6.19 -6.07 -12.55
C LEU A 134 6.47 -4.58 -12.39
N ILE A 135 6.69 -4.11 -11.16
CA ILE A 135 6.88 -2.68 -10.86
C ILE A 135 8.30 -2.48 -10.32
N PRO A 136 9.23 -1.95 -11.13
CA PRO A 136 10.58 -1.64 -10.67
C PRO A 136 10.62 -0.36 -9.82
N ALA A 137 11.71 -0.21 -9.07
CA ALA A 137 12.16 1.09 -8.60
C ALA A 137 12.60 1.95 -9.79
N LEU A 138 12.29 3.24 -9.75
CA LEU A 138 12.72 4.21 -10.77
C LEU A 138 14.22 4.50 -10.63
N MET A 139 14.73 4.47 -9.40
CA MET A 139 16.14 4.68 -9.08
C MET A 139 16.61 3.74 -7.96
N PRO A 140 17.93 3.45 -7.84
CA PRO A 140 18.47 2.56 -6.82
C PRO A 140 18.25 3.02 -5.37
N PHE A 141 17.85 4.27 -5.15
CA PHE A 141 17.62 4.85 -3.83
C PHE A 141 16.13 5.04 -3.48
N GLU A 142 15.24 4.49 -4.30
CA GLU A 142 13.83 4.34 -4.01
C GLU A 142 13.53 2.94 -3.46
N CYS A 143 12.46 2.82 -2.68
CA CYS A 143 11.90 1.54 -2.25
C CYS A 143 10.50 1.39 -2.85
N VAL A 144 10.18 0.24 -3.46
CA VAL A 144 8.81 -0.07 -3.92
C VAL A 144 8.29 -1.24 -3.11
N GLU A 145 7.24 -1.01 -2.33
CA GLU A 145 6.83 -1.86 -1.23
C GLU A 145 5.33 -2.14 -1.26
N ASP A 146 4.94 -3.17 -0.52
CA ASP A 146 3.58 -3.33 0.00
C ASP A 146 2.48 -3.15 -1.05
N PRO A 147 2.40 -4.05 -2.05
CA PRO A 147 1.34 -4.00 -3.05
C PRO A 147 -0.03 -4.17 -2.38
N ARG A 148 -1.06 -3.59 -2.99
CA ARG A 148 -2.47 -3.63 -2.57
C ARG A 148 -3.34 -3.71 -3.82
N VAL A 149 -4.27 -4.65 -3.83
CA VAL A 149 -5.17 -4.86 -4.98
C VAL A 149 -6.33 -3.87 -4.92
N ASP A 150 -6.70 -3.32 -6.08
CA ASP A 150 -8.02 -2.70 -6.23
C ASP A 150 -9.07 -3.83 -6.30
N VAL A 151 -10.14 -3.70 -5.51
CA VAL A 151 -11.24 -4.66 -5.45
C VAL A 151 -12.17 -4.56 -6.65
N ASP A 152 -12.21 -3.40 -7.31
CA ASP A 152 -13.12 -3.10 -8.42
C ASP A 152 -12.42 -3.11 -9.78
N SER A 153 -11.09 -3.17 -9.82
CA SER A 153 -10.32 -3.12 -11.07
C SER A 153 -9.16 -4.11 -11.10
N GLU A 154 -9.04 -4.87 -12.19
CA GLU A 154 -7.92 -5.78 -12.40
C GLU A 154 -6.66 -5.09 -12.93
N ASP A 155 -6.84 -3.97 -13.64
CA ASP A 155 -5.79 -3.25 -14.34
C ASP A 155 -5.05 -2.25 -13.45
N VAL A 156 -5.33 -2.29 -12.15
CA VAL A 156 -4.80 -1.35 -11.17
C VAL A 156 -4.19 -2.08 -9.98
N LEU A 157 -3.01 -1.62 -9.56
CA LEU A 157 -2.35 -2.04 -8.33
C LEU A 157 -1.87 -0.80 -7.57
N TYR A 158 -2.17 -0.72 -6.28
CA TYR A 158 -1.61 0.28 -5.40
C TYR A 158 -0.34 -0.27 -4.75
N HIS A 159 0.63 0.59 -4.45
CA HIS A 159 1.86 0.19 -3.78
C HIS A 159 2.52 1.40 -3.12
N VAL A 160 3.40 1.14 -2.17
CA VAL A 160 4.13 2.19 -1.46
C VAL A 160 5.44 2.49 -2.20
N ARG A 161 5.78 3.77 -2.34
CA ARG A 161 7.08 4.24 -2.82
C ARG A 161 7.75 5.09 -1.72
N GLY A 162 8.91 4.64 -1.27
CA GLY A 162 9.75 5.33 -0.28
C GLY A 162 10.88 6.09 -0.96
N PHE A 163 10.92 7.40 -0.75
CA PHE A 163 11.95 8.30 -1.30
C PHE A 163 12.87 8.75 -0.17
N TYR A 164 14.17 8.45 -0.29
CA TYR A 164 15.18 8.78 0.71
C TYR A 164 16.31 9.60 0.07
N THR A 165 15.95 10.74 -0.51
CA THR A 165 16.89 11.61 -1.23
C THR A 165 16.93 13.00 -0.61
N LYS A 166 17.91 13.81 -1.01
CA LYS A 166 17.98 15.23 -0.60
C LYS A 166 16.82 16.07 -1.15
N TRP A 167 16.19 15.65 -2.25
CA TRP A 167 15.10 16.36 -2.90
C TRP A 167 13.73 15.98 -2.33
N LEU A 168 13.60 14.74 -1.88
CA LEU A 168 12.36 14.18 -1.37
C LEU A 168 12.66 13.13 -0.30
N ASN A 169 12.14 13.36 0.90
CA ASN A 169 12.14 12.41 2.01
C ASN A 169 10.69 12.16 2.44
N ALA A 170 10.09 11.12 1.87
CA ALA A 170 8.65 10.89 1.91
C ALA A 170 8.31 9.41 1.65
N THR A 171 7.20 8.94 2.22
CA THR A 171 6.64 7.61 1.98
C THR A 171 5.23 7.76 1.41
N LEU A 172 5.07 7.48 0.14
CA LEU A 172 3.88 7.82 -0.62
C LEU A 172 3.21 6.55 -1.13
N THR A 173 1.89 6.55 -1.21
CA THR A 173 1.17 5.51 -1.95
C THR A 173 1.00 5.95 -3.41
N PHE A 174 1.31 5.04 -4.32
CA PHE A 174 1.14 5.20 -5.76
C PHE A 174 0.11 4.21 -6.28
N VAL A 175 -0.51 4.59 -7.37
CA VAL A 175 -1.30 3.72 -8.23
C VAL A 175 -0.47 3.39 -9.47
N ALA A 176 -0.46 2.11 -9.86
CA ALA A 176 0.06 1.61 -11.11
C ALA A 176 -1.11 1.12 -11.96
N LYS A 177 -1.28 1.72 -13.14
CA LYS A 177 -2.28 1.33 -14.13
C LYS A 177 -1.60 0.56 -15.26
N PHE A 178 -2.05 -0.67 -15.49
CA PHE A 178 -1.55 -1.54 -16.54
C PHE A 178 -2.26 -1.22 -17.85
N THR A 179 -1.50 -0.84 -18.88
CA THR A 179 -2.01 -0.53 -20.22
C THR A 179 -1.34 -1.44 -21.26
N HIS A 180 -1.83 -1.40 -22.50
CA HIS A 180 -1.17 -2.10 -23.61
C HIS A 180 0.27 -1.63 -23.85
N ASP A 181 0.55 -0.34 -23.56
CA ASP A 181 1.84 0.29 -23.84
C ASP A 181 2.81 0.27 -22.64
N GLY A 182 2.36 -0.20 -21.48
CA GLY A 182 3.22 -0.34 -20.30
C GLY A 182 2.50 -0.07 -18.98
N ILE A 183 3.24 0.52 -18.04
CA ILE A 183 2.74 0.85 -16.69
C ILE A 183 2.78 2.35 -16.51
N LEU A 184 1.62 2.93 -16.23
CA LEU A 184 1.46 4.34 -15.87
C LEU A 184 1.39 4.45 -14.35
N LEU A 185 2.18 5.35 -13.79
CA LEU A 185 2.30 5.59 -12.36
C LEU A 185 1.74 6.98 -12.02
N ARG A 186 1.02 7.06 -10.91
CA ARG A 186 0.58 8.32 -10.30
C ARG A 186 0.56 8.18 -8.78
N PRO A 187 0.95 9.20 -7.98
CA PRO A 187 0.70 9.18 -6.55
C PRO A 187 -0.81 9.23 -6.28
N VAL A 188 -1.28 8.59 -5.20
CA VAL A 188 -2.59 8.94 -4.66
C VAL A 188 -2.53 10.38 -4.15
N ALA A 189 -3.53 11.17 -4.50
CA ALA A 189 -3.58 12.59 -4.22
C ALA A 189 -4.82 12.94 -3.39
N PHE A 190 -4.82 14.14 -2.86
CA PHE A 190 -5.92 14.73 -2.12
C PHE A 190 -6.34 16.02 -2.81
N SER A 191 -7.63 16.33 -2.79
CA SER A 191 -8.20 17.57 -3.30
C SER A 191 -8.95 18.27 -2.20
N ASP A 192 -8.82 19.59 -2.12
CA ASP A 192 -9.68 20.44 -1.28
C ASP A 192 -10.75 21.20 -2.07
N GLY A 193 -10.97 20.78 -3.32
CA GLY A 193 -11.86 21.42 -4.28
C GLY A 193 -11.21 22.56 -5.06
N SER A 194 -10.04 23.06 -4.63
CA SER A 194 -9.30 24.11 -5.34
C SER A 194 -8.00 23.61 -5.95
N GLU A 195 -7.25 22.77 -5.24
CA GLU A 195 -5.97 22.23 -5.67
C GLU A 195 -5.81 20.76 -5.29
N GLU A 196 -5.01 20.04 -6.09
CA GLU A 196 -4.53 18.72 -5.71
C GLU A 196 -3.20 18.82 -4.96
N PHE A 197 -3.07 18.06 -3.89
CA PHE A 197 -1.88 17.99 -3.06
C PHE A 197 -1.61 16.55 -2.60
N ILE A 198 -0.47 16.32 -1.97
CA ILE A 198 -0.14 15.07 -1.30
C ILE A 198 0.24 15.31 0.15
N LEU A 199 0.13 14.28 0.98
CA LEU A 199 0.75 14.26 2.29
C LEU A 199 2.18 13.70 2.17
N ARG A 200 3.07 14.07 3.08
CA ARG A 200 4.45 13.59 3.06
C ARG A 200 4.57 12.10 3.36
N ASP A 201 3.78 11.60 4.30
CA ASP A 201 3.79 10.19 4.67
C ASP A 201 2.38 9.63 4.79
N PHE A 202 2.00 8.86 3.78
CA PHE A 202 0.76 8.11 3.75
C PHE A 202 1.03 6.78 3.04
N ARG A 203 1.16 5.74 3.85
CA ARG A 203 1.28 4.35 3.39
C ARG A 203 -0.03 3.64 3.70
N ASP A 204 -0.15 2.38 3.28
CA ASP A 204 -1.34 1.57 3.57
C ASP A 204 -2.65 2.22 3.11
N THR A 205 -2.58 3.02 2.04
CA THR A 205 -3.72 3.64 1.38
C THR A 205 -4.16 2.78 0.20
N PHE A 206 -5.43 2.40 0.15
CA PHE A 206 -5.99 1.59 -0.93
C PHE A 206 -7.52 1.67 -0.95
N PRO A 207 -8.17 1.40 -2.09
CA PRO A 207 -9.62 1.50 -2.20
C PRO A 207 -10.34 0.58 -1.22
N LEU A 208 -11.29 1.15 -0.49
CA LEU A 208 -12.34 0.35 0.16
C LEU A 208 -13.33 -0.13 -0.91
N ASN A 209 -13.67 0.76 -1.84
CA ASN A 209 -14.48 0.49 -3.03
C ASN A 209 -14.28 1.61 -4.07
N SER A 210 -15.09 1.60 -5.13
CA SER A 210 -15.04 2.58 -6.22
C SER A 210 -15.28 4.03 -5.79
N ARG A 211 -15.89 4.25 -4.62
CA ARG A 211 -16.23 5.58 -4.09
C ARG A 211 -15.45 5.99 -2.85
N MET A 212 -14.87 5.04 -2.12
CA MET A 212 -14.18 5.30 -0.85
C MET A 212 -12.74 4.77 -0.85
N MET A 213 -11.83 5.56 -0.29
CA MET A 213 -10.43 5.21 -0.08
C MET A 213 -10.17 4.95 1.41
N THR A 214 -9.54 3.82 1.74
CA THR A 214 -8.92 3.61 3.06
C THR A 214 -7.59 4.32 3.07
N LEU A 215 -7.30 5.07 4.12
CA LEU A 215 -6.16 5.98 4.22
C LEU A 215 -5.40 5.71 5.52
N ARG A 216 -4.09 5.90 5.50
CA ARG A 216 -3.30 5.91 6.73
C ARG A 216 -2.19 6.96 6.70
N PRO A 217 -2.52 8.22 7.03
CA PRO A 217 -1.51 9.24 7.25
C PRO A 217 -0.60 8.84 8.42
N TYR A 218 0.67 9.21 8.33
CA TYR A 218 1.67 9.00 9.38
C TYR A 218 2.26 10.34 9.81
N PHE A 219 2.16 10.62 11.11
CA PHE A 219 2.59 11.88 11.71
C PHE A 219 3.96 11.67 12.35
N ARG A 220 5.03 12.11 11.66
CA ARG A 220 6.41 11.84 12.09
C ARG A 220 6.74 12.38 13.48
N ASP A 221 6.21 13.55 13.84
CA ASP A 221 6.43 14.18 15.14
C ASP A 221 5.81 13.38 16.29
N LEU A 222 4.74 12.64 16.01
CA LEU A 222 4.06 11.78 16.97
C LEU A 222 4.50 10.31 16.87
N GLU A 223 5.30 9.96 15.86
CA GLU A 223 5.72 8.59 15.53
C GLU A 223 4.55 7.57 15.42
N THR A 224 3.37 8.04 14.99
CA THR A 224 2.13 7.25 14.92
C THR A 224 1.33 7.53 13.66
N GLY A 225 0.39 6.63 13.35
CA GLY A 225 -0.64 6.81 12.34
C GLY A 225 -1.89 6.01 12.70
N GLY A 226 -3.01 6.37 12.07
CA GLY A 226 -4.32 5.73 12.27
C GLY A 226 -5.04 5.53 10.95
N ILE A 227 -6.10 4.72 10.97
CA ILE A 227 -6.90 4.41 9.78
C ILE A 227 -8.00 5.46 9.60
N PHE A 228 -8.03 6.04 8.41
CA PHE A 228 -9.01 7.02 7.96
C PHE A 228 -9.77 6.46 6.76
N VAL A 229 -10.90 7.07 6.45
CA VAL A 229 -11.68 6.81 5.23
C VAL A 229 -12.11 8.14 4.62
N GLY A 230 -12.16 8.22 3.30
CA GLY A 230 -12.61 9.41 2.60
C GLY A 230 -13.17 9.09 1.21
N PRO A 231 -14.07 9.92 0.68
CA PRO A 231 -14.55 9.80 -0.69
C PRO A 231 -13.40 9.95 -1.70
N ARG A 232 -13.53 9.28 -2.85
CA ARG A 232 -12.55 9.36 -3.93
C ARG A 232 -13.20 9.43 -5.30
N GLU A 233 -12.48 10.03 -6.25
CA GLU A 233 -12.65 9.86 -7.68
C GLU A 233 -11.32 9.33 -8.25
N GLY A 234 -11.30 8.04 -8.61
CA GLY A 234 -10.04 7.38 -8.92
C GLY A 234 -9.05 7.51 -7.76
N GLU A 235 -7.79 7.78 -8.06
CA GLU A 235 -6.71 7.96 -7.10
C GLU A 235 -6.72 9.30 -6.34
N VAL A 236 -7.71 10.17 -6.57
CA VAL A 236 -7.84 11.47 -5.90
C VAL A 236 -8.91 11.39 -4.81
N VAL A 237 -8.55 11.82 -3.60
CA VAL A 237 -9.38 11.75 -2.39
C VAL A 237 -9.90 13.14 -2.03
N ASP A 238 -11.18 13.27 -1.70
CA ASP A 238 -11.71 14.53 -1.17
C ASP A 238 -11.25 14.73 0.29
N ALA A 239 -10.28 15.62 0.48
CA ALA A 239 -9.68 15.90 1.78
C ALA A 239 -10.66 16.51 2.79
N GLY A 240 -11.67 17.26 2.32
CA GLY A 240 -12.67 17.91 3.17
C GLY A 240 -13.61 16.92 3.85
N GLU A 241 -13.74 15.71 3.29
CA GLU A 241 -14.63 14.67 3.79
C GLU A 241 -13.89 13.47 4.42
N VAL A 242 -12.55 13.49 4.44
CA VAL A 242 -11.73 12.48 5.12
C VAL A 242 -12.01 12.49 6.63
N LYS A 243 -12.29 11.31 7.19
CA LYS A 243 -12.57 11.12 8.62
C LYS A 243 -11.73 9.97 9.20
N PRO A 244 -11.20 10.12 10.43
CA PRO A 244 -10.64 8.99 11.16
C PRO A 244 -11.75 8.00 11.50
N ILE A 245 -11.42 6.71 11.59
CA ILE A 245 -12.31 5.69 12.17
C ILE A 245 -11.88 5.49 13.63
N PRO A 246 -12.60 6.07 14.62
CA PRO A 246 -12.16 6.07 16.02
C PRO A 246 -11.84 4.68 16.56
N GLU A 247 -12.67 3.69 16.24
CA GLU A 247 -12.54 2.31 16.68
C GLU A 247 -11.27 1.62 16.15
N LEU A 248 -10.70 2.15 15.06
CA LEU A 248 -9.50 1.66 14.40
C LEU A 248 -8.24 2.49 14.72
N MET A 249 -8.35 3.47 15.61
CA MET A 249 -7.19 4.20 16.13
C MET A 249 -6.31 3.31 17.02
N PRO A 250 -5.02 3.65 17.20
CA PRO A 250 -4.14 2.94 18.13
C PRO A 250 -4.69 2.99 19.56
N GLY A 251 -4.97 1.82 20.11
CA GLY A 251 -5.50 1.64 21.46
C GLY A 251 -4.41 1.66 22.53
N LYS A 252 -4.75 1.20 23.74
CA LYS A 252 -3.81 1.14 24.86
C LYS A 252 -2.66 0.15 24.57
N GLY A 253 -1.42 0.65 24.67
CA GLY A 253 -0.21 -0.12 24.39
C GLY A 253 0.02 -0.41 22.91
N GLU A 254 -0.61 0.36 22.02
CA GLU A 254 -0.38 0.32 20.57
C GLU A 254 0.22 1.63 20.09
N LEU A 255 1.21 1.54 19.21
CA LEU A 255 1.90 2.68 18.61
C LEU A 255 1.18 3.19 17.37
N LYS A 256 0.71 2.31 16.48
CA LYS A 256 0.10 2.67 15.20
C LYS A 256 -0.80 1.58 14.66
N THR A 257 -1.74 1.95 13.80
CA THR A 257 -2.58 1.03 13.02
C THR A 257 -2.37 1.25 11.51
N GLY A 258 -2.70 0.24 10.70
CA GLY A 258 -2.58 0.33 9.24
C GLY A 258 -3.39 -0.74 8.51
N GLY A 259 -3.89 -0.44 7.32
CA GLY A 259 -4.67 -1.37 6.51
C GLY A 259 -3.80 -2.35 5.73
N ASN A 260 -4.25 -3.59 5.57
CA ASN A 260 -3.61 -4.60 4.74
C ASN A 260 -4.40 -4.87 3.46
N CYS A 261 -5.67 -5.22 3.57
CA CYS A 261 -6.52 -5.46 2.41
C CYS A 261 -8.01 -5.30 2.75
N VAL A 262 -8.82 -5.14 1.72
CA VAL A 262 -10.28 -5.15 1.80
C VAL A 262 -10.82 -6.32 0.98
N ILE A 263 -11.83 -6.98 1.52
CA ILE A 263 -12.56 -8.06 0.86
C ILE A 263 -14.05 -7.70 0.85
N PRO A 264 -14.68 -7.53 -0.33
CA PRO A 264 -16.13 -7.36 -0.40
C PRO A 264 -16.82 -8.62 0.13
N ILE A 265 -17.69 -8.47 1.15
CA ILE A 265 -18.47 -9.59 1.72
C ILE A 265 -19.94 -9.51 1.33
N SER A 266 -20.44 -8.30 1.01
CA SER A 266 -21.76 -8.08 0.43
C SER A 266 -21.74 -6.83 -0.47
N LYS A 267 -22.89 -6.45 -1.05
CA LYS A 267 -23.01 -5.22 -1.85
C LYS A 267 -22.73 -3.93 -1.06
N ARG A 268 -22.76 -3.99 0.28
CA ARG A 268 -22.65 -2.83 1.16
C ARG A 268 -21.69 -3.03 2.33
N GLU A 269 -21.06 -4.20 2.42
CA GLU A 269 -20.19 -4.54 3.53
C GLU A 269 -18.86 -5.06 3.01
N TYR A 270 -17.81 -4.62 3.69
CA TYR A 270 -16.43 -4.85 3.32
C TYR A 270 -15.67 -5.29 4.56
N LEU A 271 -14.96 -6.41 4.46
CA LEU A 271 -14.06 -6.88 5.51
C LEU A 271 -12.70 -6.21 5.31
N LEU A 272 -12.35 -5.28 6.19
CA LEU A 272 -11.02 -4.70 6.28
C LEU A 272 -10.14 -5.58 7.16
N ILE A 273 -9.09 -6.15 6.57
CA ILE A 273 -7.99 -6.76 7.32
C ILE A 273 -6.96 -5.66 7.57
N TYR A 274 -6.64 -5.43 8.84
CA TYR A 274 -5.72 -4.38 9.26
C TYR A 274 -4.73 -4.92 10.29
N HIS A 275 -3.68 -4.16 10.55
CA HIS A 275 -2.69 -4.48 11.58
C HIS A 275 -2.61 -3.38 12.63
N THR A 276 -2.23 -3.77 13.85
CA THR A 276 -1.71 -2.85 14.87
C THR A 276 -0.27 -3.20 15.19
N VAL A 277 0.49 -2.21 15.61
CA VAL A 277 1.88 -2.38 16.08
C VAL A 277 1.90 -1.97 17.53
N ASP A 278 2.36 -2.84 18.42
CA ASP A 278 2.49 -2.50 19.84
C ASP A 278 3.78 -1.75 20.16
N GLU A 279 3.92 -1.36 21.42
CA GLU A 279 5.12 -0.69 21.96
C GLU A 279 6.41 -1.52 21.85
N PHE A 280 6.30 -2.83 21.56
CA PHE A 280 7.42 -3.75 21.33
C PHE A 280 7.63 -4.05 19.85
N GLU A 281 7.02 -3.24 18.96
CA GLU A 281 7.06 -3.40 17.50
C GLU A 281 6.46 -4.71 16.97
N VAL A 282 5.64 -5.39 17.78
CA VAL A 282 4.96 -6.63 17.36
C VAL A 282 3.73 -6.27 16.53
N TYR A 283 3.73 -6.77 15.30
CA TYR A 283 2.60 -6.67 14.38
C TYR A 283 1.54 -7.71 14.72
N ARG A 284 0.30 -7.26 14.92
CA ARG A 284 -0.88 -8.13 15.10
C ARG A 284 -1.92 -7.81 14.04
N CYS A 285 -2.51 -8.85 13.46
CA CYS A 285 -3.55 -8.72 12.46
C CYS A 285 -4.94 -8.82 13.10
N TYR A 286 -5.84 -7.96 12.64
CA TYR A 286 -7.23 -7.88 13.06
C TYR A 286 -8.14 -7.72 11.84
N ALA A 287 -9.44 -7.84 12.06
CA ALA A 287 -10.46 -7.60 11.04
C ALA A 287 -11.53 -6.65 11.57
N ALA A 288 -12.09 -5.83 10.67
CA ALA A 288 -13.23 -4.96 10.92
C ALA A 288 -14.21 -5.10 9.75
N ILE A 289 -15.50 -4.99 10.04
CA ILE A 289 -16.54 -4.91 9.01
C ILE A 289 -16.89 -3.43 8.84
N LEU A 290 -16.69 -2.93 7.64
CA LEU A 290 -17.01 -1.57 7.23
C LEU A 290 -18.23 -1.58 6.32
N ASN A 291 -19.04 -0.53 6.38
CA ASN A 291 -20.11 -0.35 5.42
C ASN A 291 -19.56 0.29 4.12
N SER A 292 -20.41 0.62 3.15
CA SER A 292 -19.96 1.20 1.87
C SER A 292 -19.35 2.60 1.96
N GLU A 293 -19.51 3.27 3.10
CA GLU A 293 -19.03 4.62 3.41
C GLU A 293 -17.86 4.59 4.42
N GLY A 294 -17.42 3.40 4.85
CA GLY A 294 -16.45 3.21 5.93
C GLY A 294 -17.13 2.93 7.25
#